data_AF-A0A7C5QKB4-F1
#
_entry.id   AF-A0A7C5QKB4-F1
#
_cell.length_a   1.000
_cell.length_b   1.000
_cell.length_c   1.000
_cell.angle_alpha   90.00
_cell.angle_beta   90.00
_cell.angle_gamma   90.00
#
_symmetry.space_group_name_H-M   'P 1'
#
loop_
_entity.id
_entity.type
_entity.pdbx_description
1 polymer ?
#
loop_
_entity_poly.entity_id
_entity_poly.type
_entity_poly.pdbx_seq_one_letter_code
_entity_poly.pdbx_strand_id
1 'polypeptide(L)'
;MIIQWLGNAGFKIQTKNKVEDLVVTMDPFNDSSGIKMPKFQADILTMSCNKELHNNAEAIRGEPFVITSPGEYEIKGVFIYGIPTIISYNKSQKEKSTIYKIIS
;
A
#
# COMPACT_ATOMS: atom_id res chain seq x y z
N MET A 1 16.86 -3.90 0.06
CA MET A 1 15.56 -3.26 -0.19
C MET A 1 15.69 -2.38 -1.42
N ILE A 2 14.76 -2.49 -2.36
CA ILE A 2 14.64 -1.62 -3.54
C ILE A 2 13.26 -0.98 -3.49
N ILE A 3 13.20 0.35 -3.58
CA ILE A 3 11.95 1.12 -3.57
C ILE A 3 11.76 1.73 -4.95
N GLN A 4 10.66 1.38 -5.60
CA GLN A 4 10.26 1.91 -6.89
C GLN A 4 8.98 2.74 -6.72
N TRP A 5 9.05 4.00 -7.11
CA TRP A 5 7.86 4.84 -7.25
C TRP A 5 7.16 4.49 -8.57
N LEU A 6 5.84 4.25 -8.50
CA LEU A 6 5.03 3.84 -9.65
C LEU A 6 4.26 5.01 -10.26
N GLY A 7 4.21 6.16 -9.58
CA GLY A 7 3.32 7.29 -9.85
C GLY A 7 2.34 7.53 -8.70
N ASN A 8 1.72 8.72 -8.63
CA ASN A 8 0.79 9.11 -7.56
C ASN A 8 1.31 8.71 -6.15
N ALA A 9 0.49 8.03 -5.36
CA ALA A 9 0.84 7.44 -4.07
C ALA A 9 1.40 6.00 -4.17
N GLY A 10 1.50 5.46 -5.39
CA GLY A 10 1.85 4.07 -5.65
C GLY A 10 3.34 3.78 -5.46
N PHE A 11 3.66 2.79 -4.64
CA PHE A 11 5.02 2.28 -4.46
C PHE A 11 5.07 0.76 -4.61
N LYS A 12 6.19 0.26 -5.14
CA LYS A 12 6.59 -1.14 -5.09
C LYS A 12 7.90 -1.25 -4.32
N ILE A 13 7.89 -2.03 -3.26
CA ILE A 13 9.04 -2.26 -2.39
C ILE A 13 9.42 -3.73 -2.54
N GLN A 14 10.58 -3.97 -3.12
CA GLN A 14 11.18 -5.30 -3.17
C GLN A 14 12.11 -5.44 -1.98
N THR A 15 11.78 -6.39 -1.11
CA THR A 15 12.57 -6.70 0.08
C THR A 15 12.82 -8.20 0.16
N LYS A 16 13.56 -8.63 1.17
CA LYS A 16 13.81 -10.04 1.43
C LYS A 16 13.71 -10.28 2.92
N ASN A 17 13.08 -11.38 3.32
CA ASN A 17 13.24 -11.89 4.67
C ASN A 17 14.43 -12.88 4.69
N LYS A 18 14.57 -13.69 5.74
CA LYS A 18 15.63 -14.71 5.82
C LYS A 18 15.47 -15.89 4.86
N VAL A 19 14.31 -16.04 4.23
CA VAL A 19 13.85 -17.23 3.51
C VAL A 19 13.62 -16.95 2.01
N GLU A 20 12.96 -15.85 1.67
CA GLU A 20 12.53 -15.52 0.31
C GLU A 20 12.52 -14.00 0.03
N ASP A 21 12.52 -13.65 -1.25
CA ASP A 21 12.25 -12.30 -1.73
C ASP A 21 10.74 -12.01 -1.64
N LEU A 22 10.40 -10.78 -1.29
CA LEU A 22 9.03 -10.32 -1.09
C LEU A 22 8.77 -9.00 -1.81
N VAL A 23 7.54 -8.84 -2.27
CA VAL A 23 7.05 -7.59 -2.86
C VAL A 23 5.93 -7.02 -2.01
N VAL A 24 6.17 -5.85 -1.44
CA VAL A 24 5.13 -5.02 -0.81
C VAL A 24 4.74 -3.93 -1.79
N THR A 25 3.45 -3.70 -1.97
CA THR A 25 2.96 -2.54 -2.72
C THR A 25 2.04 -1.68 -1.88
N MET A 26 2.08 -0.38 -2.12
CA MET A 26 1.34 0.62 -1.38
C MET A 26 0.51 1.44 -2.36
N ASP A 27 -0.74 1.70 -2.02
CA ASP A 27 -1.67 2.61 -2.68
C ASP A 27 -1.70 2.46 -4.22
N PRO A 28 -2.03 1.27 -4.74
CA PRO A 28 -2.24 1.11 -6.17
C PRO A 28 -3.35 2.06 -6.62
N PHE A 29 -3.14 2.74 -7.74
CA PHE A 29 -4.04 3.76 -8.27
C PHE A 29 -4.64 3.30 -9.59
N ASN A 30 -5.78 3.86 -9.96
CA ASN A 30 -6.35 3.65 -11.29
C ASN A 30 -5.76 4.64 -12.30
N ASP A 31 -6.02 4.40 -13.59
CA ASP A 31 -5.42 5.19 -14.67
C ASP A 31 -6.08 6.58 -14.84
N SER A 32 -6.97 7.02 -13.95
CA SER A 32 -7.74 8.27 -14.11
C SER A 32 -6.89 9.53 -13.97
N SER A 33 -5.71 9.45 -13.34
CA SER A 33 -4.75 10.55 -13.28
C SER A 33 -3.90 10.70 -14.56
N GLY A 34 -4.08 9.83 -15.56
CA GLY A 34 -3.28 9.79 -16.79
C GLY A 34 -1.95 9.04 -16.65
N ILE A 35 -1.60 8.56 -15.46
CA ILE A 35 -0.46 7.67 -15.23
C ILE A 35 -0.97 6.23 -15.23
N LYS A 36 -0.36 5.36 -16.04
CA LYS A 36 -0.74 3.94 -16.09
C LYS A 36 -0.16 3.16 -14.94
N MET A 37 -1.00 2.44 -14.21
CA MET A 37 -0.55 1.55 -13.13
C MET A 37 0.09 0.27 -13.73
N PRO A 38 1.37 -0.04 -13.42
CA PRO A 38 1.99 -1.26 -13.89
C PRO A 38 1.37 -2.50 -13.24
N LYS A 39 1.22 -3.57 -14.03
CA LYS A 39 0.73 -4.87 -13.54
C LYS A 39 1.90 -5.73 -13.07
N PHE A 40 1.87 -6.15 -11.81
CA PHE A 40 2.87 -7.05 -11.21
C PHE A 40 2.27 -7.86 -10.07
N GLN A 41 2.97 -8.89 -9.61
CA GLN A 41 2.57 -9.68 -8.45
C GLN A 41 3.14 -9.09 -7.17
N ALA A 42 2.34 -9.08 -6.10
CA ALA A 42 2.78 -8.68 -4.77
C ALA A 42 2.39 -9.73 -3.71
N ASP A 43 3.13 -9.74 -2.61
CA ASP A 43 2.84 -10.54 -1.42
C ASP A 43 1.97 -9.78 -0.42
N ILE A 44 2.15 -8.46 -0.34
CA ILE A 44 1.44 -7.58 0.58
C ILE A 44 0.98 -6.33 -0.16
N LEU A 45 -0.25 -5.92 0.07
CA LEU A 45 -0.86 -4.70 -0.47
C LEU A 45 -1.38 -3.84 0.67
N THR A 46 -0.94 -2.59 0.77
CA THR A 46 -1.50 -1.61 1.71
C THR A 46 -2.31 -0.54 0.98
N MET A 47 -3.47 -0.15 1.51
CA MET A 47 -4.29 0.95 0.98
C MET A 47 -4.58 1.94 2.10
N SER A 48 -3.96 3.12 2.02
CA SER A 48 -4.00 4.15 3.07
C SER A 48 -5.41 4.72 3.28
N CYS A 49 -6.21 4.81 2.21
CA CYS A 49 -7.61 5.21 2.28
C CYS A 49 -8.41 4.64 1.10
N ASN A 50 -9.74 4.60 1.24
CA ASN A 50 -10.64 4.15 0.19
C ASN A 50 -10.98 5.30 -0.78
N LYS A 51 -9.99 5.75 -1.55
CA LYS A 51 -10.15 6.77 -2.60
C LYS A 51 -9.60 6.24 -3.91
N GLU A 52 -10.12 6.77 -5.01
CA GLU A 52 -9.86 6.33 -6.38
C GLU A 52 -8.37 6.16 -6.74
N LEU A 53 -7.51 7.05 -6.24
CA LEU A 53 -6.06 7.02 -6.49
C LEU A 53 -5.25 6.26 -5.42
N HIS A 54 -5.93 5.49 -4.56
CA HIS A 54 -5.31 4.75 -3.45
C HIS A 54 -5.87 3.32 -3.28
N ASN A 55 -6.85 2.89 -4.10
CA ASN A 55 -7.62 1.67 -3.86
C ASN A 55 -7.77 0.70 -5.06
N ASN A 56 -6.80 0.67 -5.99
CA ASN A 56 -6.88 -0.18 -7.18
C ASN A 56 -6.24 -1.58 -6.96
N ALA A 57 -6.84 -2.41 -6.10
CA ALA A 57 -6.33 -3.76 -5.83
C ALA A 57 -6.27 -4.66 -7.08
N GLU A 58 -7.15 -4.44 -8.06
CA GLU A 58 -7.21 -5.23 -9.30
C GLU A 58 -5.98 -5.09 -10.20
N ALA A 59 -5.19 -4.02 -10.03
CA ALA A 59 -3.91 -3.87 -10.74
C ALA A 59 -2.83 -4.84 -10.25
N ILE A 60 -3.01 -5.41 -9.04
CA ILE A 60 -2.04 -6.28 -8.39
C ILE A 60 -2.42 -7.74 -8.64
N ARG A 61 -1.49 -8.50 -9.23
CA ARG A 61 -1.68 -9.93 -9.52
C ARG A 61 -1.32 -10.79 -8.31
N GLY A 62 -1.81 -12.02 -8.33
CA GLY A 62 -1.61 -12.98 -7.24
C GLY A 62 -2.62 -12.77 -6.11
N GLU A 63 -2.31 -13.31 -4.95
CA GLU A 63 -3.17 -13.26 -3.76
C GLU A 63 -2.42 -12.52 -2.62
N PRO A 64 -2.23 -11.18 -2.74
CA PRO A 64 -1.53 -10.43 -1.71
C PRO A 64 -2.35 -10.39 -0.42
N PHE A 65 -1.67 -10.34 0.73
CA PHE A 65 -2.32 -9.98 1.98
C PHE A 65 -2.68 -8.49 1.95
N VAL A 66 -3.98 -8.19 2.00
CA VAL A 66 -4.50 -6.82 1.84
C VAL A 66 -4.71 -6.15 3.20
N ILE A 67 -4.10 -4.98 3.39
CA ILE A 67 -4.17 -4.17 4.61
C ILE A 67 -4.85 -2.83 4.28
N THR A 68 -6.03 -2.60 4.84
CA THR A 68 -6.86 -1.38 4.61
C THR A 68 -7.16 -0.62 5.89
N SER A 69 -6.67 -1.08 7.03
CA SER A 69 -6.97 -0.53 8.34
C SER A 69 -5.70 -0.28 9.15
N PRO A 70 -5.76 0.60 10.15
CA PRO A 70 -4.73 0.72 11.17
C PRO A 70 -4.59 -0.57 11.98
N GLY A 71 -3.39 -0.82 12.50
CA GLY A 71 -3.08 -2.02 13.26
C GLY A 71 -1.61 -2.41 13.16
N GLU A 72 -1.26 -3.50 13.83
CA GLU A 72 0.06 -4.12 13.75
C GLU A 72 -0.06 -5.44 13.01
N TYR A 73 0.81 -5.65 12.02
CA TYR A 73 0.75 -6.80 11.14
C TYR A 73 2.14 -7.42 11.00
N GLU A 74 2.22 -8.74 10.99
CA GLU A 74 3.41 -9.50 10.63
C GLU A 74 3.04 -10.50 9.52
N ILE A 75 3.56 -10.27 8.30
CA ILE A 75 3.33 -11.15 7.16
C ILE A 75 4.68 -11.58 6.63
N LYS A 76 4.93 -12.89 6.64
CA LYS A 76 6.17 -13.48 6.13
C LYS A 76 7.42 -12.79 6.73
N GLY A 77 7.39 -12.46 8.02
CA GLY A 77 8.50 -11.79 8.72
C GLY A 77 8.71 -10.31 8.37
N VAL A 78 7.82 -9.69 7.59
CA VAL A 78 7.75 -8.24 7.39
C VAL A 78 6.78 -7.65 8.40
N PHE A 79 7.24 -6.69 9.20
CA PHE A 79 6.40 -5.96 10.16
C PHE A 79 5.84 -4.71 9.51
N ILE A 80 4.53 -4.51 9.64
CA ILE A 80 3.82 -3.34 9.12
C ILE A 80 3.00 -2.71 10.26
N TYR A 81 3.23 -1.43 10.48
CA TYR A 81 2.48 -0.63 11.44
C TYR A 81 1.59 0.34 10.68
N GLY A 82 0.28 0.11 10.74
CA GLY A 82 -0.75 1.01 10.24
C GLY A 82 -1.15 2.00 11.33
N ILE A 83 -0.73 3.26 11.19
CA ILE A 83 -0.95 4.34 12.15
C ILE A 83 -2.15 5.17 11.65
N PRO A 84 -3.24 5.31 12.43
CA PRO A 84 -4.40 6.08 12.00
C PRO A 84 -4.06 7.57 11.90
N THR A 85 -4.52 8.21 10.83
CA THR A 85 -4.39 9.65 10.59
C THR A 85 -5.64 10.23 9.91
N ILE A 86 -5.63 11.53 9.67
CA ILE A 86 -6.68 12.27 8.95
C ILE A 86 -6.08 13.06 7.77
N ILE A 87 -6.76 13.05 6.62
CA ILE A 87 -6.30 13.74 5.38
C ILE A 87 -6.61 15.23 5.43
N SER A 88 -7.74 15.60 6.05
CA SER A 88 -8.28 16.95 6.04
C SER A 88 -8.86 17.32 7.40
N TYR A 89 -8.63 18.57 7.80
CA TYR A 89 -9.24 19.19 8.98
C TYR A 89 -10.33 20.20 8.56
N ASN A 90 -11.22 19.82 7.64
CA ASN A 90 -12.45 20.59 7.43
C ASN A 90 -13.51 20.16 8.46
N LYS A 91 -14.14 21.14 9.11
CA LYS A 91 -15.02 20.98 10.29
C LYS A 91 -16.22 20.02 10.08
N SER A 92 -16.57 19.67 8.85
CA SER A 92 -17.77 18.90 8.51
C SER A 92 -17.53 17.39 8.39
N GLN A 93 -16.34 16.93 7.95
CA GLN A 93 -16.04 15.49 7.81
C GLN A 93 -14.55 15.21 8.00
N LYS A 94 -14.23 14.32 8.95
CA LYS A 94 -12.87 13.79 9.14
C LYS A 94 -12.63 12.65 8.15
N GLU A 95 -11.92 12.92 7.08
CA GLU A 95 -11.46 11.88 6.17
C GLU A 95 -10.32 11.08 6.81
N LYS A 96 -10.55 9.80 7.06
CA LYS A 96 -9.56 8.90 7.67
C LYS A 96 -8.54 8.44 6.64
N SER A 97 -7.31 8.25 7.10
CA SER A 97 -6.24 7.58 6.35
C SER A 97 -5.36 6.78 7.32
N THR A 98 -4.49 5.94 6.79
CA THR A 98 -3.52 5.15 7.54
C THR A 98 -2.14 5.38 6.97
N ILE A 99 -1.19 5.76 7.82
CA ILE A 99 0.24 5.78 7.48
C ILE A 99 0.77 4.38 7.71
N TYR A 100 1.37 3.77 6.70
CA TYR A 100 2.00 2.47 6.82
C TYR A 100 3.52 2.59 6.95
N LYS A 101 4.05 2.11 8.07
CA LYS A 101 5.49 1.96 8.30
C LYS A 101 5.86 0.50 8.09
N ILE A 102 6.74 0.24 7.11
CA ILE A 102 7.22 -1.09 6.76
C ILE A 102 8.61 -1.30 7.35
N ILE A 103 8.82 -2.44 8.02
CA ILE A 103 10.10 -2.90 8.55
C ILE A 103 10.35 -4.31 8.01
N SER A 104 11.42 -4.47 7.26
CA SER A 104 11.83 -5.73 6.61
C SER A 104 13.33 -5.94 6.69
#